data_AF-X1EAY4-F1
#
_entry.id   AF-X1EAY4-F1
#
_cell.length_a   1.000
_cell.length_b   1.000
_cell.length_c   1.000
_cell.angle_alpha   90.00
_cell.angle_beta   90.00
_cell.angle_gamma   90.00
#
_symmetry.space_group_name_H-M   'P 1'
#
loop_
_entity.id
_entity.type
_entity.pdbx_description
1 polymer ?
#
loop_
_entity_poly.entity_id
_entity_poly.type
_entity_poly.pdbx_seq_one_letter_code
_entity_poly.pdbx_strand_id
1 'polypeptide(L)'
;RDNNLSYERDEVMVSCGGKHVLYNLAQALLNPGDEVIIPAPYWVSYPPIVVLAGADPVIVGTGEADDFKLLPESLETAITPRTRLLILNSPSNPTGSVYTESQLEALAEVILKYDIWVVSDEIYEKLIFDDIDFKTFTSFPALMFTPLLASFKV
;
A
#
# COMPACT_ATOMS: atom_id res chain seq x y z
N ARG A 1 -7.31 -11.14 13.78
CA ARG A 1 -6.53 -12.38 14.04
C ARG A 1 -5.91 -12.87 12.73
N ASP A 2 -4.81 -13.64 12.83
CA ASP A 2 -3.69 -13.85 11.88
C ASP A 2 -2.60 -12.78 11.95
N ASN A 3 -2.93 -11.48 11.83
CA ASN A 3 -1.92 -10.40 11.86
C ASN A 3 -1.86 -9.63 13.20
N ASN A 4 -2.46 -10.17 14.26
CA ASN A 4 -2.56 -9.54 15.59
C ASN A 4 -3.19 -8.12 15.63
N LEU A 5 -4.03 -7.80 14.63
CA LEU A 5 -4.79 -6.54 14.57
C LEU A 5 -6.16 -6.67 15.23
N SER A 6 -6.64 -5.56 15.80
CA SER A 6 -7.98 -5.41 16.36
C SER A 6 -8.71 -4.31 15.59
N TYR A 7 -9.87 -4.67 15.02
CA TYR A 7 -10.76 -3.75 14.32
C TYR A 7 -12.19 -3.98 14.81
N GLU A 8 -12.95 -2.91 14.94
CA GLU A 8 -14.38 -2.94 15.15
C GLU A 8 -15.14 -3.26 13.86
N ARG A 9 -16.41 -3.63 13.98
CA ARG A 9 -17.21 -4.08 12.82
C ARG A 9 -17.43 -2.98 11.78
N ASP A 10 -17.49 -1.73 12.21
CA ASP A 10 -17.65 -0.56 11.36
C ASP A 10 -16.33 -0.12 10.69
N GLU A 11 -15.20 -0.70 11.08
CA GLU A 11 -13.90 -0.55 10.42
C GLU A 11 -13.65 -1.62 9.33
N VAL A 12 -14.61 -2.53 9.12
CA VAL A 12 -14.52 -3.62 8.14
C VAL A 12 -15.58 -3.47 7.06
N MET A 13 -15.14 -3.45 5.80
CA MET A 13 -16.01 -3.42 4.62
C MET A 13 -15.83 -4.68 3.77
N VAL A 14 -16.94 -5.33 3.43
CA VAL A 14 -16.97 -6.46 2.48
C VAL A 14 -17.39 -5.95 1.10
N SER A 15 -16.74 -6.45 0.05
CA SER A 15 -17.01 -6.05 -1.33
C SER A 15 -16.90 -7.24 -2.29
N CYS A 16 -17.18 -7.01 -3.57
CA CYS A 16 -17.08 -7.99 -4.66
C CYS A 16 -15.62 -8.22 -5.10
N GLY A 17 -14.74 -8.60 -4.16
CA GLY A 17 -13.32 -8.85 -4.37
C GLY A 17 -12.41 -7.61 -4.24
N GLY A 18 -11.10 -7.84 -4.13
CA GLY A 18 -10.10 -6.79 -3.83
C GLY A 18 -10.07 -5.63 -4.82
N LYS A 19 -10.23 -5.91 -6.12
CA LYS A 19 -10.34 -4.87 -7.17
C LYS A 19 -11.46 -3.87 -6.88
N HIS A 20 -12.64 -4.37 -6.47
CA HIS A 20 -13.79 -3.51 -6.20
C HIS A 20 -13.55 -2.65 -4.95
N VAL A 21 -12.84 -3.18 -3.94
CA VAL A 21 -12.49 -2.35 -2.79
C VAL A 21 -11.51 -1.25 -3.18
N LEU A 22 -10.44 -1.56 -3.90
CA LEU A 22 -9.47 -0.56 -4.39
C LEU A 22 -10.16 0.53 -5.22
N TYR A 23 -11.11 0.14 -6.07
CA TYR A 23 -11.93 1.08 -6.82
C TYR A 23 -12.75 1.98 -5.88
N ASN A 24 -13.48 1.42 -4.92
CA ASN A 24 -14.28 2.21 -3.97
C ASN A 24 -13.42 3.15 -3.12
N LEU A 25 -12.24 2.71 -2.71
CA LEU A 25 -11.27 3.54 -1.98
C LEU A 25 -10.82 4.73 -2.82
N ALA A 26 -10.41 4.48 -4.05
CA ALA A 26 -9.99 5.55 -4.97
C ALA A 26 -11.12 6.57 -5.18
N GLN A 27 -12.35 6.11 -5.41
CA GLN A 27 -13.51 7.01 -5.57
C GLN A 27 -13.87 7.78 -4.31
N ALA A 28 -13.58 7.25 -3.12
CA ALA A 28 -13.92 7.89 -1.85
C ALA A 28 -12.83 8.86 -1.35
N LEU A 29 -11.55 8.57 -1.63
CA LEU A 29 -10.41 9.28 -1.04
C LEU A 29 -9.76 10.31 -1.97
N LEU A 30 -9.88 10.13 -3.29
CA LEU A 30 -9.15 10.92 -4.27
C LEU A 30 -10.04 11.98 -4.92
N ASN A 31 -9.44 13.13 -5.20
CA ASN A 31 -10.01 14.23 -5.96
C ASN A 31 -9.22 14.45 -7.25
N PRO A 32 -9.79 15.17 -8.24
CA PRO A 32 -9.07 15.53 -9.45
C PRO A 32 -7.76 16.28 -9.15
N GLY A 33 -6.65 15.75 -9.69
CA GLY A 33 -5.30 16.29 -9.50
C GLY A 33 -4.57 15.84 -8.22
N ASP A 34 -5.18 15.00 -7.38
CA ASP A 34 -4.43 14.29 -6.32
C ASP A 34 -3.41 13.33 -6.96
N GLU A 35 -2.30 13.10 -6.27
CA GLU A 35 -1.26 12.16 -6.71
C GLU A 35 -1.27 10.88 -5.88
N VAL A 36 -1.13 9.74 -6.55
CA VAL A 36 -1.04 8.42 -5.92
C VAL A 36 0.29 7.76 -6.26
N ILE A 37 1.12 7.50 -5.26
CA ILE A 37 2.41 6.84 -5.44
C ILE A 37 2.20 5.34 -5.61
N ILE A 38 2.77 4.79 -6.69
CA ILE A 38 2.70 3.37 -7.04
C ILE A 38 4.12 2.86 -7.38
N PRO A 39 4.71 1.96 -6.57
CA PRO A 39 5.97 1.31 -6.90
C PRO A 39 5.83 0.43 -8.15
N ALA A 40 6.75 0.55 -9.10
CA ALA A 40 6.83 -0.33 -10.27
C ALA A 40 7.94 -1.38 -10.08
N PRO A 41 7.74 -2.63 -10.53
CA PRO A 41 6.56 -3.13 -11.25
C PRO A 41 5.33 -3.33 -10.33
N TYR A 42 4.13 -3.12 -10.87
CA TYR A 42 2.88 -3.10 -10.12
C TYR A 42 1.81 -4.01 -10.73
N TRP A 43 0.79 -4.34 -9.93
CA TRP A 43 -0.43 -4.95 -10.45
C TRP A 43 -1.15 -4.00 -11.41
N VAL A 44 -1.46 -4.50 -12.61
CA VAL A 44 -1.88 -3.74 -13.79
C VAL A 44 -3.04 -2.75 -13.57
N SER A 45 -3.89 -3.00 -12.56
CA SER A 45 -5.08 -2.17 -12.34
C SER A 45 -4.87 -0.98 -11.40
N TYR A 46 -3.74 -0.86 -10.67
CA TYR A 46 -3.57 0.30 -9.77
C TYR A 46 -3.60 1.64 -10.53
N PRO A 47 -2.78 1.88 -11.58
CA PRO A 47 -2.81 3.18 -12.25
C PRO A 47 -4.15 3.51 -12.94
N PRO A 48 -4.81 2.57 -13.67
CA PRO A 48 -6.13 2.84 -14.23
C PRO A 48 -7.20 3.18 -13.18
N ILE A 49 -7.17 2.55 -12.00
CA ILE A 49 -8.11 2.86 -10.91
C ILE A 49 -7.92 4.30 -10.41
N VAL A 50 -6.65 4.75 -10.28
CA VAL A 50 -6.31 6.12 -9.91
C VAL A 50 -6.81 7.12 -10.96
N VAL A 51 -6.54 6.85 -12.24
CA VAL A 51 -7.00 7.70 -13.35
C VAL A 51 -8.53 7.79 -13.41
N LEU A 52 -9.24 6.69 -13.12
CA LEU A 52 -10.70 6.68 -13.07
C LEU A 52 -11.28 7.53 -11.92
N ALA A 53 -10.49 7.86 -10.90
CA ALA A 53 -10.86 8.81 -9.84
C ALA A 53 -10.49 10.27 -10.19
N GLY A 54 -9.90 10.52 -11.36
CA GLY A 54 -9.41 11.85 -11.77
C GLY A 54 -8.04 12.23 -11.18
N ALA A 55 -7.40 11.31 -10.47
CA ALA A 55 -6.08 11.49 -9.86
C ALA A 55 -4.96 11.02 -10.79
N ASP A 56 -3.73 11.42 -10.46
CA ASP A 56 -2.53 11.15 -11.24
C ASP A 56 -1.67 10.05 -10.58
N PRO A 57 -1.42 8.91 -11.26
CA PRO A 57 -0.51 7.90 -10.75
C PRO A 57 0.95 8.36 -10.88
N VAL A 58 1.65 8.48 -9.75
CA VAL A 58 3.08 8.76 -9.67
C VAL A 58 3.83 7.44 -9.56
N ILE A 59 4.39 7.01 -10.69
CA ILE A 59 5.09 5.72 -10.76
C ILE A 59 6.53 5.87 -10.26
N VAL A 60 6.89 5.09 -9.25
CA VAL A 60 8.26 5.03 -8.71
C VAL A 60 8.93 3.73 -9.15
N GLY A 61 9.92 3.82 -10.03
CA GLY A 61 10.64 2.64 -10.52
C GLY A 61 11.50 2.00 -9.43
N THR A 62 11.38 0.69 -9.25
CA THR A 62 12.26 -0.13 -8.41
C THR A 62 13.08 -1.07 -9.28
N GLY A 63 14.24 -1.51 -8.77
CA GLY A 63 15.17 -2.37 -9.51
C GLY A 63 15.35 -3.75 -8.87
N GLU A 64 15.91 -4.68 -9.64
CA GLU A 64 16.27 -6.02 -9.16
C GLU A 64 17.25 -5.99 -7.98
N ALA A 65 18.14 -4.98 -7.93
CA ALA A 65 19.10 -4.82 -6.84
C ALA A 65 18.46 -4.71 -5.45
N ASP A 66 17.24 -4.18 -5.40
CA ASP A 66 16.44 -4.00 -4.18
C ASP A 66 15.27 -4.99 -4.13
N ASP A 67 15.33 -6.07 -4.92
CA ASP A 67 14.26 -7.06 -5.08
C ASP A 67 12.92 -6.39 -5.38
N PHE A 68 12.95 -5.38 -6.26
CA PHE A 68 11.79 -4.62 -6.70
C PHE A 68 10.97 -3.97 -5.58
N LYS A 69 11.60 -3.67 -4.43
CA LYS A 69 10.96 -2.99 -3.30
C LYS A 69 11.19 -1.49 -3.37
N LEU A 70 10.20 -0.73 -2.89
CA LEU A 70 10.28 0.71 -2.70
C LEU A 70 11.25 1.00 -1.55
N LEU A 71 12.20 1.89 -1.80
CA LEU A 71 13.13 2.38 -0.80
C LEU A 71 12.61 3.68 -0.13
N PRO A 72 12.89 3.91 1.17
CA PRO A 72 12.46 5.10 1.90
C PRO A 72 12.85 6.42 1.22
N GLU A 73 14.07 6.54 0.70
CA GLU A 73 14.56 7.73 0.02
C GLU A 73 13.83 8.00 -1.30
N SER A 74 13.41 6.93 -1.98
CA SER A 74 12.66 7.02 -3.24
C SER A 74 11.22 7.41 -2.98
N LEU A 75 10.64 6.91 -1.88
CA LEU A 75 9.34 7.35 -1.38
C LEU A 75 9.38 8.84 -1.00
N GLU A 76 10.33 9.26 -0.18
CA GLU A 76 10.43 10.65 0.31
C GLU A 76 10.64 11.64 -0.84
N THR A 77 11.39 11.25 -1.87
CA THR A 77 11.58 12.06 -3.09
C THR A 77 10.32 12.17 -3.95
N ALA A 78 9.46 11.15 -3.94
CA ALA A 78 8.24 11.12 -4.77
C ALA A 78 7.06 11.88 -4.14
N ILE A 79 7.11 12.16 -2.83
CA ILE A 79 6.04 12.88 -2.13
C ILE A 79 6.04 14.36 -2.49
N THR A 80 4.87 14.86 -2.88
CA THR A 80 4.60 16.27 -3.17
C THR A 80 3.41 16.78 -2.33
N PRO A 81 3.13 18.10 -2.32
CA PRO A 81 1.92 18.61 -1.68
C PRO A 81 0.60 18.09 -2.27
N ARG A 82 0.63 17.45 -3.45
CA ARG A 82 -0.54 16.80 -4.06
C ARG A 82 -0.63 15.31 -3.74
N THR A 83 0.40 14.70 -3.18
CA THR A 83 0.38 13.29 -2.83
C THR A 83 -0.69 13.04 -1.78
N ARG A 84 -1.61 12.12 -2.09
CA ARG A 84 -2.71 11.76 -1.19
C ARG A 84 -2.65 10.32 -0.70
N LEU A 85 -2.08 9.42 -1.51
CA LEU A 85 -2.13 7.99 -1.28
C LEU A 85 -0.84 7.31 -1.73
N LEU A 86 -0.35 6.35 -0.96
CA LEU A 86 0.63 5.35 -1.37
C LEU A 86 -0.06 3.98 -1.47
N ILE A 87 0.22 3.21 -2.53
CA ILE A 87 -0.18 1.81 -2.62
C ILE A 87 1.07 0.93 -2.43
N LEU A 88 1.07 0.12 -1.37
CA LEU A 88 2.07 -0.92 -1.13
C LEU A 88 1.42 -2.29 -1.33
N ASN A 89 2.06 -3.17 -2.12
CA ASN A 89 1.61 -4.53 -2.32
C ASN A 89 2.67 -5.51 -1.83
N SER A 90 2.35 -6.28 -0.79
CA SER A 90 3.24 -7.28 -0.23
C SER A 90 2.47 -8.47 0.35
N PRO A 91 2.75 -9.71 -0.08
CA PRO A 91 3.63 -10.09 -1.19
C PRO A 91 3.21 -9.47 -2.53
N SER A 92 4.21 -9.09 -3.33
CA SER A 92 3.99 -8.32 -4.55
C SER A 92 3.48 -9.18 -5.71
N ASN A 93 2.52 -8.66 -6.45
CA ASN A 93 2.24 -9.02 -7.84
C ASN A 93 2.70 -7.85 -8.73
N PRO A 94 3.69 -8.05 -9.62
CA PRO A 94 4.05 -9.34 -10.23
C PRO A 94 5.30 -10.04 -9.67
N THR A 95 6.04 -9.45 -8.73
CA THR A 95 7.42 -9.89 -8.46
C THR A 95 7.55 -11.01 -7.45
N GLY A 96 6.54 -11.23 -6.61
CA GLY A 96 6.61 -12.13 -5.46
C GLY A 96 7.38 -11.55 -4.27
N SER A 97 7.95 -10.36 -4.39
CA SER A 97 8.79 -9.75 -3.37
C SER A 97 8.00 -9.47 -2.08
N VAL A 98 8.63 -9.78 -0.94
CA VAL A 98 8.06 -9.59 0.39
C VAL A 98 8.94 -8.61 1.17
N TYR A 99 8.31 -7.60 1.78
CA TYR A 99 9.05 -6.66 2.62
C TYR A 99 9.34 -7.28 3.98
N THR A 100 10.55 -7.05 4.48
CA THR A 100 10.89 -7.37 5.87
C THR A 100 10.27 -6.35 6.83
N GLU A 101 10.20 -6.70 8.12
CA GLU A 101 9.75 -5.79 9.17
C GLU A 101 10.51 -4.46 9.14
N SER A 102 11.85 -4.51 9.13
CA SER A 102 12.70 -3.32 9.10
C SER A 102 12.51 -2.45 7.86
N GLN A 103 12.15 -3.03 6.71
CA GLN A 103 11.88 -2.27 5.49
C GLN A 103 10.54 -1.54 5.60
N LEU A 104 9.51 -2.19 6.16
CA LEU A 104 8.23 -1.56 6.40
C LEU A 104 8.32 -0.47 7.48
N GLU A 105 9.11 -0.67 8.54
CA GLU A 105 9.39 0.36 9.54
C GLU A 105 10.01 1.61 8.92
N ALA A 106 11.04 1.44 8.08
CA ALA A 106 11.69 2.55 7.42
C ALA A 106 10.75 3.32 6.48
N LEU A 107 9.83 2.62 5.80
CA LEU A 107 8.78 3.28 5.01
C LEU A 107 7.77 4.01 5.91
N ALA A 108 7.36 3.39 7.03
CA ALA A 108 6.46 4.00 7.99
C ALA A 108 7.04 5.31 8.57
N GLU A 109 8.34 5.33 8.89
CA GLU A 109 9.05 6.54 9.35
C GLU A 109 8.98 7.69 8.35
N VAL A 110 9.02 7.41 7.05
CA VAL A 110 8.81 8.42 6.01
C VAL A 110 7.36 8.89 5.99
N ILE A 111 6.40 7.95 5.96
CA ILE A 111 4.97 8.25 5.90
C ILE A 111 4.52 9.15 7.06
N LEU A 112 5.04 8.93 8.26
CA LEU A 112 4.67 9.69 9.46
C LEU A 112 5.03 11.18 9.40
N LYS A 113 5.89 11.58 8.47
CA LYS A 113 6.23 12.99 8.23
C LYS A 113 5.17 13.72 7.41
N TYR A 114 4.21 13.00 6.80
CA TYR A 114 3.26 13.52 5.82
C TYR A 114 1.81 13.10 6.13
N ASP A 115 0.85 13.93 5.71
CA ASP A 115 -0.59 13.63 5.83
C ASP A 115 -1.11 12.89 4.59
N ILE A 116 -0.58 11.68 4.36
CA ILE A 116 -0.97 10.82 3.24
C ILE A 116 -1.48 9.47 3.74
N TRP A 117 -2.43 8.92 2.98
CA TRP A 117 -2.99 7.60 3.24
C TRP A 117 -2.08 6.50 2.70
N VAL A 118 -2.18 5.31 3.27
CA VAL A 118 -1.55 4.10 2.70
C VAL A 118 -2.61 3.03 2.46
N VAL A 119 -2.57 2.42 1.28
CA VAL A 119 -3.22 1.14 1.00
C VAL A 119 -2.17 0.05 1.13
N SER A 120 -2.45 -0.95 1.96
CA SER A 120 -1.61 -2.13 2.09
C SER A 120 -2.31 -3.33 1.45
N ASP A 121 -2.01 -3.58 0.18
CA ASP A 121 -2.55 -4.73 -0.55
C ASP A 121 -1.79 -6.01 -0.16
N GLU A 122 -2.40 -6.74 0.77
CA GLU A 122 -1.84 -7.94 1.42
C GLU A 122 -2.56 -9.23 0.95
N ILE A 123 -3.24 -9.21 -0.21
CA ILE A 123 -4.07 -10.32 -0.67
C ILE A 123 -3.31 -11.65 -0.82
N TYR A 124 -1.99 -11.58 -0.97
CA TYR A 124 -1.09 -12.72 -1.09
C TYR A 124 -0.45 -13.16 0.24
N GLU A 125 -0.88 -12.65 1.40
CA GLU A 125 -0.25 -12.92 2.71
C GLU A 125 -0.11 -14.42 3.06
N LYS A 126 -0.96 -15.27 2.47
CA LYS A 126 -0.91 -16.74 2.66
C LYS A 126 -0.07 -17.47 1.62
N LEU A 127 0.37 -16.79 0.57
CA LEU A 127 1.16 -17.34 -0.53
C LEU A 127 2.64 -16.99 -0.37
N ILE A 128 3.20 -17.42 0.76
CA ILE A 128 4.58 -17.17 1.14
C ILE A 128 5.32 -18.50 1.19
N PHE A 129 6.55 -18.48 0.69
CA PHE A 129 7.45 -19.63 0.60
C PHE A 129 8.67 -19.39 1.48
N ASP A 130 9.47 -20.44 1.71
CA ASP A 130 10.80 -20.35 2.32
C ASP A 130 10.84 -19.75 3.75
N ASP A 131 9.83 -20.05 4.56
CA ASP A 131 9.72 -19.65 5.98
C ASP A 131 9.84 -18.13 6.23
N ILE A 132 9.50 -17.30 5.24
CA ILE A 132 9.47 -15.84 5.40
C ILE A 132 8.38 -15.45 6.41
N ASP A 133 8.75 -14.69 7.43
CA ASP A 133 7.84 -14.13 8.43
C ASP A 133 7.15 -12.87 7.88
N PHE A 134 5.92 -13.02 7.42
CA PHE A 134 5.10 -11.93 6.91
C PHE A 134 4.79 -10.89 8.00
N LYS A 135 4.96 -9.61 7.65
CA LYS A 135 4.48 -8.50 8.46
C LYS A 135 3.46 -7.69 7.68
N THR A 136 2.33 -7.44 8.32
CA THR A 136 1.37 -6.47 7.80
C THR A 136 1.93 -5.06 8.00
N PHE A 137 1.72 -4.17 7.03
CA PHE A 137 2.12 -2.76 7.20
C PHE A 137 1.34 -2.10 8.35
N THR A 138 0.17 -2.64 8.65
CA THR A 138 -0.75 -2.08 9.65
C THR A 138 -0.38 -2.39 11.10
N SER A 139 0.57 -3.30 11.35
CA SER A 139 0.97 -3.67 12.71
C SER A 139 1.96 -2.72 13.36
N PHE A 140 2.53 -1.76 12.61
CA PHE A 140 3.52 -0.85 13.18
C PHE A 140 2.86 0.17 14.10
N PRO A 141 3.25 0.24 15.40
CA PRO A 141 2.57 1.07 16.39
C PRO A 141 2.49 2.54 16.03
N ALA A 142 3.48 3.04 15.30
CA ALA A 142 3.54 4.42 14.88
C ALA A 142 2.42 4.78 13.88
N LEU A 143 1.87 3.80 13.15
CA LEU A 143 0.79 3.99 12.18
C LEU A 143 -0.61 3.83 12.80
N MET A 144 -0.75 3.45 14.08
CA MET A 144 -2.06 3.24 14.73
C MET A 144 -2.96 4.49 14.74
N PHE A 145 -2.40 5.69 14.53
CA PHE A 145 -3.14 6.95 14.48
C PHE A 145 -3.15 7.60 13.10
N THR A 146 -2.56 6.94 12.11
CA THR A 146 -2.51 7.43 10.73
C THR A 146 -3.64 6.80 9.94
N PRO A 147 -4.31 7.58 9.08
CA PRO A 147 -5.36 7.06 8.23
C PRO A 147 -4.86 5.96 7.27
N LEU A 148 -5.07 4.70 7.65
CA LEU A 148 -4.66 3.50 6.93
C LEU A 148 -5.92 2.77 6.47
N LEU A 149 -6.10 2.58 5.17
CA LEU A 149 -7.32 1.93 4.67
C LEU A 149 -7.03 0.80 3.69
N ALA A 150 -7.42 -0.37 4.21
CA ALA A 150 -7.55 -1.70 3.62
C ALA A 150 -6.29 -2.57 3.52
N SER A 151 -6.27 -3.59 4.39
CA SER A 151 -5.63 -4.89 4.15
C SER A 151 -6.67 -5.82 3.51
N PHE A 152 -6.37 -6.34 2.32
CA PHE A 152 -7.24 -7.28 1.62
C PHE A 152 -6.85 -8.70 1.94
N LYS A 153 -7.83 -9.51 2.31
CA LYS A 153 -7.66 -10.94 2.58
C LYS A 153 -8.75 -11.71 1.84
N VAL A 154 -8.41 -12.90 1.35
CA VAL A 154 -9.39 -13.89 0.87
C VAL A 154 -9.66 -14.88 1.99
#